data_AF-C0D5P2-F1
#
_entry.id   AF-C0D5P2-F1
#
_cell.length_a   1.000
_cell.length_b   1.000
_cell.length_c   1.000
_cell.angle_alpha   90.00
_cell.angle_beta   90.00
_cell.angle_gamma   90.00
#
_symmetry.space_group_name_H-M   'P 1'
#
loop_
_entity.id
_entity.type
_entity.pdbx_description
1 polymer ?
#
loop_
_entity_poly.entity_id
_entity_poly.type
_entity_poly.pdbx_seq_one_letter_code
_entity_poly.pdbx_strand_id
1 'polypeptide(L)'
;MSAQERASLMKMFEAVSDEITKKEAPAQAVCCQEGTDIPDGMTPRLKALKENYLTHKPSITTYRARAITKIARENPGMPKIMLRAKCFRYCCETAPLVIQDNELIVGAPCGAPRAGAFSPDIAWRWMEDEIDTI
;
A
#
# COMPACT_ATOMS: atom_id res chain seq x y z
N MET A 1 31.60 40.77 6.92
CA MET A 1 31.31 39.98 5.71
C MET A 1 32.10 40.56 4.56
N SER A 2 32.84 39.72 3.84
CA SER A 2 33.58 40.11 2.63
C SER A 2 32.61 40.42 1.49
N ALA A 3 33.06 41.17 0.49
CA ALA A 3 32.25 41.47 -0.69
C ALA A 3 31.81 40.20 -1.44
N GLN A 4 32.66 39.16 -1.42
CA GLN A 4 32.37 37.85 -2.01
C GLN A 4 31.24 37.13 -1.28
N GLU A 5 31.22 37.15 0.06
CA GLU A 5 30.14 36.54 0.84
C GLU A 5 28.79 37.21 0.57
N ARG A 6 28.76 38.54 0.45
CA ARG A 6 27.54 39.29 0.12
C ARG A 6 27.02 38.95 -1.28
N ALA A 7 27.91 38.81 -2.26
CA ALA A 7 27.54 38.44 -3.62
C ALA A 7 27.00 37.00 -3.70
N SER A 8 27.59 36.07 -2.96
CA SER A 8 27.10 34.69 -2.87
C SER A 8 25.73 34.61 -2.20
N LEU A 9 25.50 35.38 -1.12
CA LEU A 9 24.20 35.46 -0.47
C LEU A 9 23.12 36.04 -1.39
N MET A 10 23.43 37.12 -2.12
CA MET A 10 22.48 37.70 -3.08
C MET A 10 22.09 36.71 -4.17
N LYS A 11 23.04 35.96 -4.74
CA LYS A 11 22.73 34.91 -5.73
C LYS A 11 21.86 33.79 -5.18
N MET A 12 22.06 33.40 -3.92
CA MET A 12 21.21 32.39 -3.27
C MET A 12 19.79 32.93 -3.07
N PHE A 13 19.63 34.18 -2.64
CA PHE A 13 18.31 34.79 -2.47
C PHE A 13 17.58 34.99 -3.80
N GLU A 14 18.30 35.36 -4.86
CA GLU A 14 17.74 35.54 -6.20
C GLU A 14 17.24 34.21 -6.77
N ALA A 15 18.04 33.15 -6.68
CA ALA A 15 17.63 31.80 -7.12
C ALA A 15 16.39 31.28 -6.38
N VAL A 16 16.30 31.50 -5.06
CA VAL A 16 15.13 31.10 -4.26
C VAL A 16 13.90 31.95 -4.61
N SER A 17 14.08 33.25 -4.86
CA SER A 17 12.99 34.14 -5.28
C SER A 17 12.40 33.73 -6.64
N ASP A 18 13.25 33.31 -7.57
CA ASP A 18 12.83 32.80 -8.88
C ASP A 18 12.06 31.48 -8.75
N GLU A 19 12.46 30.60 -7.82
CA GLU A 19 11.72 29.37 -7.52
C GLU A 19 10.35 29.63 -6.88
N ILE A 20 10.24 30.62 -5.98
CA ILE A 20 8.97 30.96 -5.31
C ILE A 20 7.99 31.64 -6.27
N THR A 21 8.50 32.44 -7.20
CA THR A 21 7.67 33.15 -8.20
C THR A 21 7.32 32.28 -9.41
N LYS A 22 7.98 31.12 -9.55
CA LYS A 22 7.62 30.11 -10.54
C LYS A 22 6.25 29.56 -10.20
N LYS A 23 5.24 30.14 -10.85
CA LYS A 23 3.86 29.68 -10.82
C LYS A 23 3.84 28.23 -11.30
N GLU A 24 3.70 27.29 -10.37
CA GLU A 24 3.47 25.89 -10.72
C GLU A 24 2.29 25.86 -11.69
N ALA A 25 2.44 25.09 -12.79
CA ALA A 25 1.35 24.89 -13.71
C ALA A 25 0.12 24.46 -12.90
N PRO A 26 -1.08 25.01 -13.19
CA PRO A 26 -2.26 24.62 -12.44
C PRO A 26 -2.33 23.10 -12.43
N ALA A 27 -2.36 22.50 -11.24
CA ALA A 27 -2.52 21.08 -11.08
C ALA A 27 -3.70 20.68 -11.97
N GLN A 28 -3.40 19.98 -13.06
CA GLN A 28 -4.41 19.65 -14.03
C GLN A 28 -5.41 18.79 -13.28
N ALA A 29 -6.61 19.32 -13.08
CA ALA A 29 -7.65 18.60 -12.39
C ALA A 29 -7.77 17.25 -13.10
N VAL A 30 -7.46 16.17 -12.38
CA VAL A 30 -7.67 14.81 -12.84
C VAL A 30 -9.18 14.57 -12.78
N CYS A 31 -9.96 15.41 -13.48
CA CYS A 31 -11.38 15.19 -13.65
C CYS A 31 -11.54 14.25 -14.82
N CYS A 32 -12.37 13.24 -14.60
CA CYS A 32 -12.76 12.26 -15.59
C CYS A 32 -13.26 13.03 -16.82
N GLN A 33 -12.67 12.79 -17.99
CA GLN A 33 -13.25 13.28 -19.26
C GLN A 33 -14.55 12.54 -19.61
N GLU A 34 -14.95 11.58 -18.79
CA GLU A 34 -16.16 10.79 -18.91
C GLU A 34 -17.33 11.58 -18.30
N GLY A 35 -18.41 11.73 -19.07
CA GLY A 35 -19.63 12.41 -18.63
C GLY A 35 -20.31 11.74 -17.44
N THR A 36 -21.46 12.26 -17.02
CA THR A 36 -22.22 11.77 -15.86
C THR A 36 -23.11 10.57 -16.15
N ASP A 37 -23.27 10.22 -17.43
CA ASP A 37 -24.13 9.12 -17.86
C ASP A 37 -23.47 7.77 -17.63
N ILE A 38 -24.29 6.73 -17.44
CA ILE A 38 -23.78 5.35 -17.32
C ILE A 38 -23.40 4.86 -18.74
N PRO A 39 -22.13 4.51 -18.99
CA PRO A 39 -21.71 4.07 -20.32
C PRO A 39 -22.19 2.64 -20.63
N ASP A 40 -22.37 2.34 -21.92
CA ASP A 40 -22.62 0.98 -22.42
C ASP A 40 -21.31 0.20 -22.55
N GLY A 41 -20.78 -0.28 -21.41
CA GLY A 41 -19.55 -1.07 -21.34
C GLY A 41 -18.61 -0.68 -20.19
N MET A 42 -17.40 -1.27 -20.18
CA MET A 42 -16.36 -0.90 -19.20
C MET A 42 -15.76 0.45 -19.53
N THR A 43 -15.60 1.31 -18.52
CA THR A 43 -14.78 2.52 -18.68
C THR A 43 -13.32 2.14 -18.95
N PRO A 44 -12.54 3.02 -19.61
CA PRO A 44 -11.09 2.92 -19.72
C PRO A 44 -10.40 2.51 -18.40
N ARG A 45 -10.80 3.14 -17.28
CA ARG A 45 -10.30 2.81 -15.93
C ARG A 45 -10.56 1.36 -15.55
N LEU A 46 -11.80 0.86 -15.74
CA LEU A 46 -12.16 -0.51 -15.42
C LEU A 46 -11.42 -1.52 -16.31
N LYS A 47 -11.21 -1.20 -17.58
CA LYS A 47 -10.45 -2.04 -18.50
C LYS A 47 -8.98 -2.17 -18.04
N ALA A 48 -8.33 -1.06 -17.70
CA ALA A 48 -6.96 -1.05 -17.17
C ALA A 48 -6.86 -1.82 -15.84
N LEU A 49 -7.80 -1.63 -14.92
CA LEU A 49 -7.86 -2.39 -13.66
C LEU A 49 -8.00 -3.90 -13.88
N LYS A 50 -8.85 -4.31 -14.83
CA LYS A 50 -9.04 -5.73 -15.19
C LYS A 50 -7.77 -6.31 -15.78
N GLU A 51 -7.13 -5.61 -16.73
CA GLU A 51 -5.88 -6.04 -17.34
C GLU A 51 -4.78 -6.21 -16.29
N ASN A 52 -4.62 -5.23 -15.39
CA ASN A 52 -3.69 -5.32 -14.27
C ASN A 52 -4.01 -6.51 -13.35
N TYR A 53 -5.27 -6.69 -12.95
CA TYR A 53 -5.68 -7.82 -12.09
C TYR A 53 -5.30 -9.18 -12.68
N LEU A 54 -5.44 -9.36 -13.99
CA LEU A 54 -5.13 -10.62 -14.67
C LEU A 54 -3.63 -10.93 -14.72
N THR A 55 -2.75 -9.94 -14.50
CA THR A 55 -1.30 -10.18 -14.37
C THR A 55 -0.92 -10.80 -13.03
N HIS A 56 -1.79 -10.72 -12.02
CA HIS A 56 -1.47 -11.12 -10.66
C HIS A 56 -1.61 -12.63 -10.46
N LYS A 57 -0.56 -13.23 -9.88
CA LYS A 57 -0.53 -14.64 -9.48
C LYS A 57 -1.08 -14.79 -8.05
N PRO A 58 -1.98 -15.75 -7.80
CA PRO A 58 -2.35 -16.13 -6.43
C PRO A 58 -1.10 -16.45 -5.62
N SER A 59 -1.06 -15.98 -4.37
CA SER A 59 0.07 -16.21 -3.48
C SER A 59 -0.39 -16.34 -2.02
N ILE A 60 0.48 -16.90 -1.17
CA ILE A 60 0.24 -17.04 0.26
C ILE A 60 1.28 -16.21 1.02
N THR A 61 0.81 -15.37 1.93
CA THR A 61 1.67 -14.52 2.76
C THR A 61 1.75 -15.05 4.18
N THR A 62 2.93 -14.96 4.77
CA THR A 62 3.20 -15.44 6.14
C THR A 62 3.15 -14.33 7.19
N TYR A 63 2.82 -13.11 6.79
CA TYR A 63 2.85 -11.94 7.66
C TYR A 63 1.96 -12.10 8.92
N ARG A 64 0.68 -12.46 8.74
CA ARG A 64 -0.24 -12.78 9.85
C ARG A 64 0.28 -13.95 10.70
N ALA A 65 0.79 -15.00 10.05
CA ALA A 65 1.32 -16.18 10.72
C ALA A 65 2.47 -15.82 11.67
N ARG A 66 3.40 -14.98 11.22
CA ARG A 66 4.51 -14.47 12.04
C ARG A 66 4.01 -13.61 13.20
N ALA A 67 3.03 -12.74 12.95
CA ALA A 67 2.44 -11.88 13.98
C ALA A 67 1.77 -12.68 15.11
N ILE A 68 0.90 -13.63 14.78
CA ILE A 68 0.19 -14.41 15.80
C ILE A 68 1.15 -15.28 16.61
N THR A 69 2.15 -15.88 15.97
CA THR A 69 3.17 -16.68 16.64
C THR A 69 4.02 -15.83 17.58
N LYS A 70 4.46 -14.64 17.15
CA LYS A 70 5.22 -13.71 18.02
C LYS A 70 4.41 -13.33 19.26
N ILE A 71 3.19 -12.82 19.06
CA ILE A 71 2.34 -12.34 20.15
C ILE A 71 1.98 -13.50 21.11
N ALA A 72 1.72 -14.70 20.59
CA ALA A 72 1.44 -15.86 21.43
C ALA A 72 2.65 -16.24 22.30
N ARG A 73 3.87 -16.22 21.75
CA ARG A 73 5.11 -16.52 22.52
C ARG A 73 5.38 -15.48 23.59
N GLU A 74 5.19 -14.20 23.27
CA GLU A 74 5.43 -13.09 24.20
C GLU A 74 4.35 -12.99 25.30
N ASN A 75 3.22 -13.68 25.16
CA ASN A 75 2.10 -13.58 26.09
C ASN A 75 1.56 -14.97 26.52
N PRO A 76 2.33 -15.76 27.30
CA PRO A 76 1.86 -17.04 27.81
C PRO A 76 0.56 -16.91 28.60
N GLY A 77 -0.39 -17.84 28.38
CA GLY A 77 -1.67 -17.87 29.10
C GLY A 77 -2.71 -16.82 28.66
N MET A 78 -2.40 -15.98 27.66
CA MET A 78 -3.36 -15.00 27.16
C MET A 78 -4.66 -15.66 26.64
N PRO A 79 -5.85 -15.13 27.00
CA PRO A 79 -7.11 -15.59 26.43
C PRO A 79 -7.10 -15.51 24.90
N LYS A 80 -7.60 -16.55 24.23
CA LYS A 80 -7.53 -16.66 22.75
C LYS A 80 -8.21 -15.50 22.02
N ILE A 81 -9.29 -14.95 22.59
CA ILE A 81 -9.96 -13.77 22.04
C ILE A 81 -9.05 -12.55 22.04
N MET A 82 -8.28 -12.35 23.12
CA MET A 82 -7.32 -11.26 23.24
C MET A 82 -6.12 -11.47 22.32
N LEU A 83 -5.67 -12.71 22.14
CA LEU A 83 -4.60 -13.04 21.20
C LEU A 83 -5.00 -12.67 19.75
N ARG A 84 -6.22 -13.05 19.33
CA ARG A 84 -6.76 -12.69 18.01
C ARG A 84 -6.89 -11.18 17.85
N ALA A 85 -7.45 -10.49 18.85
CA ALA A 85 -7.63 -9.04 18.81
C ALA A 85 -6.28 -8.29 18.70
N LYS A 86 -5.30 -8.64 19.54
CA LYS A 86 -3.97 -8.03 19.49
C LYS A 86 -3.24 -8.34 18.18
N CYS A 87 -3.35 -9.57 17.69
CA CYS A 87 -2.77 -9.94 16.39
C CYS A 87 -3.40 -9.16 15.24
N PHE A 88 -4.74 -9.03 15.22
CA PHE A 88 -5.44 -8.27 14.19
C PHE A 88 -5.02 -6.80 14.22
N ARG A 89 -5.01 -6.17 15.41
CA ARG A 89 -4.54 -4.80 15.58
C ARG A 89 -3.12 -4.61 15.07
N TYR A 90 -2.18 -5.48 15.47
CA TYR A 90 -0.79 -5.42 14.99
C TYR A 90 -0.70 -5.56 13.47
N CYS A 91 -1.52 -6.44 12.88
CA CYS A 91 -1.61 -6.59 11.43
C CYS A 91 -2.12 -5.31 10.76
N CYS A 92 -3.14 -4.64 11.32
CA CYS A 92 -3.62 -3.37 10.79
C CYS A 92 -2.58 -2.25 10.90
N GLU A 93 -1.86 -2.17 12.03
CA GLU A 93 -0.85 -1.14 12.28
C GLU A 93 0.39 -1.29 11.38
N THR A 94 0.68 -2.50 10.89
CA THR A 94 1.88 -2.77 10.11
C THR A 94 1.60 -3.41 8.75
N ALA A 95 0.34 -3.38 8.30
CA ALA A 95 -0.06 -3.85 6.98
C ALA A 95 0.64 -3.04 5.89
N PRO A 96 1.06 -3.67 4.77
CA PRO A 96 1.52 -2.94 3.61
C PRO A 96 0.43 -2.01 3.08
N LEU A 97 0.81 -0.78 2.76
CA LEU A 97 -0.08 0.19 2.12
C LEU A 97 0.05 0.04 0.60
N VAL A 98 -1.02 -0.42 -0.05
CA VAL A 98 -1.05 -0.67 -1.49
C VAL A 98 -2.17 0.15 -2.11
N ILE A 99 -1.79 1.02 -3.05
CA ILE A 99 -2.67 1.80 -3.92
C ILE A 99 -2.16 1.54 -5.34
N GLN A 100 -2.95 0.89 -6.17
CA GLN A 100 -2.55 0.56 -7.54
C GLN A 100 -2.98 1.66 -8.52
N ASP A 101 -2.33 1.67 -9.69
CA ASP A 101 -2.74 2.55 -10.78
C ASP A 101 -4.21 2.35 -11.15
N ASN A 102 -4.92 3.46 -11.34
CA ASN A 102 -6.34 3.51 -11.73
C ASN A 102 -7.34 3.10 -10.63
N GLU A 103 -6.91 2.82 -9.40
CA GLU A 103 -7.83 2.53 -8.29
C GLU A 103 -8.56 3.79 -7.79
N LEU A 104 -9.85 3.62 -7.47
CA LEU A 104 -10.61 4.58 -6.66
C LEU A 104 -10.94 4.01 -5.29
N ILE A 105 -11.25 2.71 -5.24
CA ILE A 105 -11.35 1.94 -4.01
C ILE A 105 -10.03 1.21 -3.85
N VAL A 106 -9.31 1.54 -2.77
CA VAL A 106 -7.91 1.13 -2.58
C VAL A 106 -7.75 0.18 -1.41
N GLY A 107 -6.62 -0.52 -1.38
CA GLY A 107 -6.18 -1.32 -0.25
C GLY A 107 -6.10 -2.82 -0.56
N ALA A 108 -4.88 -3.35 -0.48
CA ALA A 108 -4.60 -4.78 -0.50
C ALA A 108 -3.86 -5.16 0.80
N PRO A 109 -4.56 -5.47 1.91
CA PRO A 109 -3.95 -5.54 3.24
C PRO A 109 -2.98 -6.72 3.43
N CYS A 110 -2.98 -7.70 2.52
CA CYS A 110 -1.97 -8.77 2.48
C CYS A 110 -0.73 -8.39 1.65
N GLY A 111 -0.68 -7.19 1.08
CA GLY A 111 0.48 -6.65 0.35
C GLY A 111 0.44 -6.78 -1.16
N ALA A 112 -0.50 -7.55 -1.72
CA ALA A 112 -0.73 -7.61 -3.16
C ALA A 112 -2.14 -8.14 -3.47
N PRO A 113 -2.71 -7.81 -4.66
CA PRO A 113 -3.91 -8.48 -5.15
C PRO A 113 -3.69 -10.00 -5.25
N ARG A 114 -4.75 -10.75 -4.92
CA ARG A 114 -4.76 -12.23 -4.91
C ARG A 114 -3.77 -12.88 -3.91
N ALA A 115 -3.26 -12.11 -2.94
CA ALA A 115 -2.45 -12.63 -1.85
C ALA A 115 -3.34 -13.03 -0.65
N GLY A 116 -3.27 -14.30 -0.24
CA GLY A 116 -3.93 -14.82 0.95
C GLY A 116 -3.10 -14.65 2.23
N ALA A 117 -3.75 -14.67 3.39
CA ALA A 117 -3.09 -14.64 4.70
C ALA A 117 -3.08 -16.03 5.34
N PHE A 118 -1.89 -16.60 5.54
CA PHE A 118 -1.75 -17.89 6.20
C PHE A 118 -2.16 -17.82 7.68
N SER A 119 -2.99 -18.77 8.12
CA SER A 119 -3.56 -18.83 9.46
C SER A 119 -3.15 -20.12 10.21
N PRO A 120 -1.91 -20.18 10.74
CA PRO A 120 -1.35 -21.40 11.30
C PRO A 120 -2.04 -21.86 12.59
N ASP A 121 -2.75 -20.97 13.28
CA ASP A 121 -3.54 -21.29 14.46
C ASP A 121 -4.84 -22.05 14.14
N ILE A 122 -5.22 -22.13 12.87
CA ILE A 122 -6.39 -22.88 12.39
C ILE A 122 -5.93 -24.21 11.78
N ALA A 123 -5.02 -24.16 10.81
CA ALA A 123 -4.44 -25.33 10.16
C ALA A 123 -3.06 -24.99 9.60
N TRP A 124 -2.10 -25.90 9.78
CA TRP A 124 -0.72 -25.69 9.33
C TRP A 124 -0.01 -26.95 8.82
N ARG A 125 -0.38 -28.14 9.29
CA ARG A 125 0.28 -29.41 8.94
C ARG A 125 0.26 -29.69 7.43
N TRP A 126 -0.90 -29.57 6.78
CA TRP A 126 -0.99 -29.76 5.32
C TRP A 126 -0.09 -28.78 4.55
N MET A 127 0.09 -27.57 5.07
CA MET A 127 0.94 -26.57 4.42
C MET A 127 2.41 -26.97 4.55
N GLU A 128 2.82 -27.60 5.66
CA GLU A 128 4.16 -28.16 5.80
C GLU A 128 4.41 -29.29 4.78
N ASP A 129 3.41 -30.15 4.55
CA ASP A 129 3.50 -31.27 3.60
C ASP A 129 3.55 -30.79 2.13
N GLU A 130 2.91 -29.66 1.81
CA GLU A 130 2.67 -29.22 0.43
C GLU A 130 3.39 -27.92 0.03
N ILE A 131 4.21 -27.31 0.90
CA ILE A 131 4.80 -25.98 0.65
C ILE A 131 5.64 -25.91 -0.63
N ASP A 132 6.30 -27.01 -0.98
CA ASP A 132 7.14 -27.11 -2.17
C ASP A 132 6.34 -27.50 -3.43
N THR A 133 5.04 -27.81 -3.28
CA THR A 133 4.18 -28.33 -4.36
C THR A 133 2.91 -27.52 -4.62
N ILE A 134 2.69 -26.43 -3.86
CA ILE A 134 1.51 -25.56 -3.96
C ILE A 134 1.60 -24.51 -5.08
#